data_AF-A0A9D7IS12-F1
#
_entry.id   AF-A0A9D7IS12-F1
#
_cell.length_a   1.000
_cell.length_b   1.000
_cell.length_c   1.000
_cell.angle_alpha   90.00
_cell.angle_beta   90.00
_cell.angle_gamma   90.00
#
_symmetry.space_group_name_H-M   'P 1'
#
loop_
_entity.id
_entity.type
_entity.pdbx_description
1 polymer ?
#
loop_
_entity_poly.entity_id
_entity_poly.type
_entity_poly.pdbx_seq_one_letter_code
_entity_poly.pdbx_strand_id
1 'polypeptide(L)'
;MRTSRHFSSILMVLAATLMLSVTAFAAEPNLGPGAAFPRDGAVSDVKAGSVLFFNLFSSSASNPVGVNTRIEITNTNPSSSVAVHLFFVDGETCSPADFYFCLTPNQTYVFRASDFDPDTTGYVVAIAVDNSGCPIRFNYLIGAEYVKLASGHTTSLNAESLAALRNLDDICNSANSFSSVLNFNGVDYDLVPATLAIDNIPSRMDNNDTLIILNRPGGDLGLGASRIGTIFGLLYNDVEVAHSFR
;
A
#
# COMPACT_ATOMS: atom_id res chain seq x y z
N MET A 1 -42.62 -49.68 9.39
CA MET A 1 -41.16 -49.51 9.61
C MET A 1 -40.46 -48.58 8.59
N ARG A 2 -41.17 -47.91 7.65
CA ARG A 2 -40.53 -47.04 6.63
C ARG A 2 -40.36 -45.57 7.06
N THR A 3 -41.13 -45.09 8.02
CA THR A 3 -41.15 -43.69 8.49
C THR A 3 -40.03 -43.34 9.48
N SER A 4 -39.57 -44.30 10.29
CA SER A 4 -38.51 -44.11 11.30
C SER A 4 -37.13 -43.87 10.67
N ARG A 5 -36.85 -44.46 9.50
CA ARG A 5 -35.59 -44.26 8.77
C ARG A 5 -35.42 -42.84 8.24
N HIS A 6 -36.51 -42.21 7.81
CA HIS A 6 -36.46 -40.84 7.29
C HIS A 6 -36.20 -39.81 8.40
N PHE A 7 -36.75 -40.03 9.60
CA PHE A 7 -36.54 -39.12 10.73
C PHE A 7 -35.11 -39.17 11.27
N SER A 8 -34.50 -40.37 11.31
CA SER A 8 -33.10 -40.55 11.73
C SER A 8 -32.11 -39.94 10.73
N SER A 9 -32.39 -40.02 9.42
CA SER A 9 -31.56 -39.35 8.40
C SER A 9 -31.63 -37.83 8.50
N ILE A 10 -32.81 -37.24 8.75
CA ILE A 10 -32.95 -35.79 8.89
C ILE A 10 -32.19 -35.29 10.11
N LEU A 11 -32.27 -36.00 11.24
CA LEU A 11 -31.56 -35.63 12.47
C LEU A 11 -30.03 -35.73 12.31
N MET A 12 -29.52 -36.74 11.60
CA MET A 12 -28.09 -36.84 11.31
C MET A 12 -27.61 -35.73 10.37
N VAL A 13 -28.41 -35.34 9.37
CA VAL A 13 -28.06 -34.24 8.47
C VAL A 13 -28.03 -32.90 9.22
N LEU A 14 -28.98 -32.67 10.13
CA LEU A 14 -29.01 -31.44 10.93
C LEU A 14 -27.86 -31.36 11.96
N ALA A 15 -27.47 -32.49 12.55
CA ALA A 15 -26.33 -32.57 13.45
C ALA A 15 -24.99 -32.41 12.70
N ALA A 16 -24.90 -32.94 11.48
CA ALA A 16 -23.76 -32.72 10.60
C ALA A 16 -23.64 -31.25 10.18
N THR A 17 -24.74 -30.58 9.83
CA THR A 17 -24.69 -29.15 9.45
C THR A 17 -24.39 -28.22 10.63
N LEU A 18 -24.75 -28.57 11.86
CA LEU A 18 -24.36 -27.82 13.06
C LEU A 18 -22.91 -28.06 13.50
N MET A 19 -22.34 -29.25 13.24
CA MET A 19 -20.91 -29.51 13.55
C MET A 19 -19.96 -28.84 12.56
N LEU A 20 -20.41 -28.54 11.33
CA LEU A 20 -19.62 -27.80 10.34
C LEU A 20 -19.58 -26.28 10.58
N SER A 21 -20.36 -25.72 11.51
CA SER A 21 -20.38 -24.26 11.77
C SER A 21 -19.47 -23.80 12.91
N VAL A 22 -18.72 -24.70 13.56
CA VAL A 22 -17.92 -24.38 14.78
C VAL A 22 -16.41 -24.32 14.54
N THR A 23 -15.92 -24.41 13.30
CA THR A 23 -14.48 -24.26 13.00
C THR A 23 -14.21 -23.05 12.11
N ALA A 24 -14.21 -21.86 12.72
CA ALA A 24 -13.75 -20.59 12.16
C ALA A 24 -13.71 -19.59 13.34
N PHE A 25 -12.63 -18.97 13.82
CA PHE A 25 -11.20 -18.94 13.53
C PHE A 25 -10.52 -18.55 14.86
N ALA A 26 -9.59 -19.36 15.35
CA ALA A 26 -8.66 -18.96 16.41
C ALA A 26 -7.42 -19.85 16.33
N ALA A 27 -6.60 -19.62 15.32
CA ALA A 27 -5.19 -20.01 15.26
C ALA A 27 -4.61 -19.39 13.99
N GLU A 28 -3.73 -18.41 14.15
CA GLU A 28 -2.82 -18.03 13.07
C GLU A 28 -1.62 -18.98 13.07
N PRO A 29 -1.28 -19.58 11.92
CA PRO A 29 0.06 -20.04 11.67
C PRO A 29 0.61 -19.34 10.42
N ASN A 30 1.70 -18.59 10.60
CA ASN A 30 2.76 -18.31 9.62
C ASN A 30 2.37 -18.42 8.14
N LEU A 31 2.03 -17.28 7.54
CA LEU A 31 1.55 -17.16 6.16
C LEU A 31 2.73 -17.15 5.16
N GLY A 32 2.94 -18.28 4.48
CA GLY A 32 3.71 -18.35 3.22
C GLY A 32 2.86 -17.94 2.00
N PRO A 33 3.45 -17.79 0.80
CA PRO A 33 2.71 -17.51 -0.44
C PRO A 33 1.74 -18.65 -0.79
N GLY A 34 0.47 -18.32 -1.03
CA GLY A 34 -0.60 -19.28 -1.38
C GLY A 34 -1.86 -19.25 -0.50
N ALA A 35 -1.91 -18.44 0.55
CA ALA A 35 -3.12 -18.20 1.33
C ALA A 35 -4.02 -17.15 0.66
N ALA A 36 -5.33 -17.39 0.61
CA ALA A 36 -6.27 -16.41 0.08
C ALA A 36 -6.24 -15.13 0.94
N PHE A 37 -6.12 -13.97 0.28
CA PHE A 37 -6.17 -12.67 0.95
C PHE A 37 -7.48 -12.56 1.77
N PRO A 38 -7.42 -12.10 3.04
CA PRO A 38 -8.63 -11.81 3.79
C PRO A 38 -9.47 -10.77 3.04
N ARG A 39 -10.78 -11.00 2.92
CA ARG A 39 -11.71 -10.01 2.35
C ARG A 39 -11.89 -8.85 3.33
N ASP A 40 -11.75 -7.64 2.78
CA ASP A 40 -11.99 -6.31 3.37
C ASP A 40 -11.00 -5.83 4.45
N GLY A 41 -9.71 -5.78 4.10
CA GLY A 41 -8.69 -5.05 4.86
C GLY A 41 -7.31 -5.02 4.20
N ALA A 42 -7.24 -5.19 2.88
CA ALA A 42 -5.97 -5.25 2.14
C ALA A 42 -5.73 -3.98 1.33
N VAL A 43 -4.47 -3.57 1.24
CA VAL A 43 -4.01 -2.52 0.32
C VAL A 43 -4.38 -2.88 -1.11
N SER A 44 -4.72 -1.87 -1.91
CA SER A 44 -5.13 -2.06 -3.30
C SER A 44 -4.94 -0.79 -4.11
N ASP A 45 -4.62 -0.93 -5.39
CA ASP A 45 -4.44 0.17 -6.33
C ASP A 45 -5.74 0.54 -7.09
N VAL A 46 -6.74 -0.34 -7.07
CA VAL A 46 -8.07 -0.13 -7.67
C VAL A 46 -9.15 0.41 -6.72
N LYS A 47 -8.77 0.94 -5.55
CA LYS A 47 -9.73 1.52 -4.58
C LYS A 47 -9.28 2.87 -4.04
N ALA A 48 -10.24 3.63 -3.51
CA ALA A 48 -9.94 4.87 -2.80
C ALA A 48 -9.54 4.62 -1.33
N GLY A 49 -8.72 5.52 -0.79
CA GLY A 49 -8.13 5.38 0.53
C GLY A 49 -7.91 6.74 1.19
N SER A 50 -7.48 6.70 2.46
CA SER A 50 -7.07 7.88 3.22
C SER A 50 -5.56 8.09 3.13
N VAL A 51 -4.80 7.03 2.83
CA VAL A 51 -3.37 7.07 2.60
C VAL A 51 -3.06 6.48 1.23
N LEU A 52 -2.17 7.11 0.48
CA LEU A 52 -1.68 6.63 -0.81
C LEU A 52 -0.16 6.41 -0.72
N PHE A 53 0.31 5.27 -1.23
CA PHE A 53 1.72 4.98 -1.44
C PHE A 53 2.05 4.98 -2.93
N PHE A 54 2.97 5.86 -3.30
CA PHE A 54 3.57 5.94 -4.62
C PHE A 54 4.91 5.21 -4.54
N ASN A 55 4.99 4.06 -5.21
CA ASN A 55 6.06 3.10 -4.96
C ASN A 55 7.41 3.57 -5.47
N LEU A 56 7.44 4.44 -6.48
CA LEU A 56 8.68 4.93 -7.03
C LEU A 56 8.51 6.33 -7.60
N PHE A 57 9.28 7.28 -7.07
CA PHE A 57 9.56 8.51 -7.77
C PHE A 57 11.06 8.64 -8.04
N SER A 58 11.37 9.35 -9.11
CA SER A 58 12.69 9.87 -9.41
C SER A 58 12.53 11.30 -9.94
N SER A 59 13.49 12.16 -9.62
CA SER A 59 13.52 13.56 -10.04
C SER A 59 14.93 13.96 -10.45
N SER A 60 15.04 14.95 -11.34
CA SER A 60 16.32 15.55 -11.72
C SER A 60 16.15 17.02 -12.03
N ALA A 61 16.96 17.89 -11.41
CA ALA A 61 17.00 19.31 -11.73
C ALA A 61 17.69 19.56 -13.08
N SER A 62 18.66 18.72 -13.44
CA SER A 62 19.46 18.87 -14.67
C SER A 62 18.79 18.30 -15.91
N ASN A 63 17.97 17.26 -15.77
CA ASN A 63 17.19 16.67 -16.87
C ASN A 63 15.74 16.32 -16.48
N PRO A 64 14.91 17.31 -16.11
CA PRO A 64 13.54 17.08 -15.65
C PRO A 64 12.58 16.59 -16.75
N VAL A 65 13.03 16.54 -18.02
CA VAL A 65 12.24 16.03 -19.15
C VAL A 65 12.46 14.52 -19.33
N GLY A 66 13.70 14.06 -19.14
CA GLY A 66 14.10 12.66 -19.27
C GLY A 66 14.04 11.85 -17.98
N VAL A 67 14.22 12.50 -16.82
CA VAL A 67 14.22 11.86 -15.50
C VAL A 67 13.32 12.65 -14.56
N ASN A 68 12.10 12.16 -14.37
CA ASN A 68 11.12 12.79 -13.51
C ASN A 68 9.93 11.90 -13.27
N THR A 69 9.14 12.24 -12.26
CA THR A 69 7.88 11.59 -11.96
C THR A 69 6.77 12.62 -11.95
N ARG A 70 5.72 12.39 -12.74
CA ARG A 70 4.48 13.17 -12.65
C ARG A 70 3.55 12.44 -11.70
N ILE A 71 3.12 13.10 -10.65
CA ILE A 71 2.21 12.54 -9.65
C ILE A 71 0.86 13.23 -9.79
N GLU A 72 -0.20 12.44 -9.69
CA GLU A 72 -1.58 12.87 -9.80
C GLU A 72 -2.35 12.33 -8.61
N ILE A 73 -3.01 13.21 -7.86
CA ILE A 73 -3.85 12.83 -6.71
C ILE A 73 -5.22 13.45 -6.90
N THR A 74 -6.27 12.62 -6.80
CA THR A 74 -7.65 13.04 -6.99
C THR A 74 -8.48 12.81 -5.73
N ASN A 75 -9.21 13.84 -5.33
CA ASN A 75 -10.30 13.72 -4.37
C ASN A 75 -11.59 13.33 -5.10
N THR A 76 -12.05 12.10 -4.90
CA THR A 76 -13.28 11.58 -5.53
C THR A 76 -14.56 11.92 -4.77
N ASN A 77 -14.47 12.61 -3.63
CA ASN A 77 -15.62 13.03 -2.86
C ASN A 77 -16.31 14.22 -3.55
N PRO A 78 -17.63 14.18 -3.80
CA PRO A 78 -18.34 15.25 -4.52
C PRO A 78 -18.74 16.43 -3.64
N SER A 79 -18.60 16.35 -2.31
CA SER A 79 -19.08 17.39 -1.39
C SER A 79 -18.02 17.90 -0.40
N SER A 80 -16.99 17.10 -0.11
CA SER A 80 -16.02 17.39 0.95
C SER A 80 -14.64 17.70 0.37
N SER A 81 -14.03 18.79 0.83
CA SER A 81 -12.63 19.09 0.56
C SER A 81 -11.75 18.36 1.58
N VAL A 82 -10.47 18.18 1.26
CA VAL A 82 -9.49 17.53 2.14
C VAL A 82 -8.13 18.21 2.04
N ALA A 83 -7.39 18.29 3.14
CA ALA A 83 -5.97 18.61 3.14
C ALA A 83 -5.17 17.30 3.02
N VAL A 84 -4.13 17.32 2.19
CA VAL A 84 -3.24 16.18 1.98
C VAL A 84 -1.84 16.58 2.42
N HIS A 85 -1.28 15.81 3.34
CA HIS A 85 0.13 15.89 3.73
C HIS A 85 0.93 14.89 2.90
N LEU A 86 1.87 15.40 2.12
CA LEU A 86 2.67 14.60 1.22
C LEU A 86 4.11 14.52 1.72
N PHE A 87 4.68 13.32 1.77
CA PHE A 87 6.05 13.05 2.18
C PHE A 87 6.82 12.36 1.05
N PHE A 88 7.93 12.96 0.63
CA PHE A 88 8.94 12.37 -0.25
C PHE A 88 10.00 11.75 0.64
N VAL A 89 10.25 10.46 0.49
CA VAL A 89 11.29 9.77 1.26
C VAL A 89 12.39 9.36 0.31
N ASP A 90 13.59 9.89 0.53
CA ASP A 90 14.79 9.51 -0.20
C ASP A 90 15.13 8.02 0.06
N GLY A 91 15.27 7.24 -1.01
CA GLY A 91 15.57 5.81 -0.94
C GLY A 91 16.99 5.49 -0.44
N GLU A 92 17.94 6.41 -0.54
CA GLU A 92 19.32 6.22 -0.09
C GLU A 92 19.53 6.68 1.36
N THR A 93 19.07 7.88 1.68
CA THR A 93 19.28 8.50 2.99
C THR A 93 18.15 8.23 3.99
N CYS A 94 16.97 7.82 3.53
CA CYS A 94 15.74 7.72 4.30
C CYS A 94 15.26 9.06 4.89
N SER A 95 15.74 10.18 4.35
CA SER A 95 15.32 11.51 4.77
C SER A 95 13.97 11.87 4.16
N PRO A 96 13.02 12.40 4.95
CA PRO A 96 11.77 12.92 4.44
C PRO A 96 11.89 14.39 4.01
N ALA A 97 11.16 14.77 2.96
CA ALA A 97 10.80 16.13 2.61
C ALA A 97 9.28 16.20 2.45
N ASP A 98 8.62 17.23 2.99
CA ASP A 98 7.16 17.25 3.06
C ASP A 98 6.53 18.57 2.64
N PHE A 99 5.25 18.49 2.23
CA PHE A 99 4.41 19.67 2.01
C PHE A 99 2.92 19.34 2.11
N TYR A 100 2.11 20.39 2.23
CA TYR A 100 0.65 20.29 2.27
C TYR A 100 0.00 20.94 1.06
N PHE A 101 -1.12 20.38 0.62
CA PHE A 101 -2.02 21.03 -0.32
C PHE A 101 -3.47 20.63 -0.05
N CYS A 102 -4.40 21.45 -0.52
CA CYS A 102 -5.84 21.18 -0.36
C CYS A 102 -6.44 20.73 -1.70
N LEU A 103 -7.30 19.72 -1.63
CA LEU A 103 -8.12 19.26 -2.76
C LEU A 103 -9.59 19.60 -2.50
N THR A 104 -10.18 20.38 -3.39
CA THR A 104 -11.63 20.61 -3.41
C THR A 104 -12.38 19.35 -3.88
N PRO A 105 -13.71 19.30 -3.77
CA PRO A 105 -14.47 18.14 -4.23
C PRO A 105 -14.24 17.87 -5.73
N ASN A 106 -14.07 16.60 -6.10
CA ASN A 106 -13.79 16.15 -7.47
C ASN A 106 -12.54 16.78 -8.12
N GLN A 107 -11.60 17.32 -7.34
CA GLN A 107 -10.39 17.95 -7.87
C GLN A 107 -9.26 16.94 -8.02
N THR A 108 -8.50 17.07 -9.11
CA THR A 108 -7.20 16.43 -9.29
C THR A 108 -6.09 17.48 -9.18
N TYR A 109 -5.08 17.21 -8.38
CA TYR A 109 -3.83 17.96 -8.33
C TYR A 109 -2.73 17.19 -9.03
N VAL A 110 -2.00 17.86 -9.92
CA VAL A 110 -0.95 17.27 -10.75
C VAL A 110 0.30 18.11 -10.63
N PHE A 111 1.43 17.46 -10.36
CA PHE A 111 2.72 18.13 -10.23
C PHE A 111 3.87 17.17 -10.59
N ARG A 112 5.09 17.71 -10.70
CA ARG A 112 6.29 16.90 -10.92
C ARG A 112 7.07 16.77 -9.62
N ALA A 113 7.69 15.61 -9.40
CA ALA A 113 8.53 15.39 -8.23
C ALA A 113 9.69 16.41 -8.15
N SER A 114 10.27 16.78 -9.30
CA SER A 114 11.33 17.81 -9.37
C SER A 114 10.93 19.20 -8.88
N ASP A 115 9.64 19.50 -8.81
CA ASP A 115 9.17 20.82 -8.38
C ASP A 115 9.27 20.98 -6.85
N PHE A 116 9.38 19.87 -6.12
CA PHE A 116 9.39 19.83 -4.65
C PHE A 116 10.66 19.22 -4.08
N ASP A 117 11.11 18.09 -4.63
CA ASP A 117 12.30 17.36 -4.16
C ASP A 117 13.16 16.93 -5.37
N PRO A 118 13.94 17.86 -5.96
CA PRO A 118 14.77 17.60 -7.12
C PRO A 118 16.02 16.78 -6.77
N ASP A 119 16.49 15.99 -7.75
CA ASP A 119 17.69 15.15 -7.66
C ASP A 119 17.60 14.00 -6.63
N THR A 120 16.37 13.54 -6.36
CA THR A 120 16.07 12.48 -5.39
C THR A 120 15.36 11.30 -6.07
N THR A 121 15.57 10.09 -5.58
CA THR A 121 14.82 8.89 -5.98
C THR A 121 14.39 8.11 -4.74
N GLY A 122 13.14 7.70 -4.68
CA GLY A 122 12.58 7.08 -3.49
C GLY A 122 11.09 6.78 -3.65
N TYR A 123 10.32 6.94 -2.58
CA TYR A 123 8.87 6.72 -2.57
C TYR A 123 8.12 7.93 -1.99
N VAL A 124 6.83 8.05 -2.31
CA VAL A 124 5.98 9.16 -1.80
C VAL A 124 4.82 8.59 -1.00
N VAL A 125 4.48 9.24 0.12
CA VAL A 125 3.33 8.91 0.95
C VAL A 125 2.40 10.12 1.01
N ALA A 126 1.15 9.95 0.62
CA ALA A 126 0.11 10.98 0.77
C ALA A 126 -0.85 10.58 1.88
N ILE A 127 -1.12 11.48 2.82
CA ILE A 127 -2.00 11.22 3.96
C ILE A 127 -3.08 12.29 3.99
N ALA A 128 -4.35 11.87 4.02
CA ALA A 128 -5.47 12.76 4.27
C ALA A 128 -5.46 13.24 5.72
N VAL A 129 -5.46 14.55 5.93
CA VAL A 129 -5.39 15.18 7.25
C VAL A 129 -6.48 16.24 7.44
N ASP A 130 -6.75 16.58 8.69
CA ASP A 130 -7.54 17.75 9.06
C ASP A 130 -6.72 19.05 8.98
N ASN A 131 -7.33 20.17 9.37
CA ASN A 131 -6.68 21.48 9.34
C ASN A 131 -5.58 21.65 10.41
N SER A 132 -5.42 20.69 11.31
CA SER A 132 -4.37 20.62 12.33
C SER A 132 -3.23 19.69 11.91
N GLY A 133 -3.32 19.06 10.74
CA GLY A 133 -2.37 18.04 10.28
C GLY A 133 -2.60 16.65 10.89
N CYS A 134 -3.71 16.44 11.59
CA CYS A 134 -4.05 15.13 12.15
C CYS A 134 -4.63 14.22 11.05
N PRO A 135 -4.18 12.96 10.90
CA PRO A 135 -4.75 12.05 9.91
C PRO A 135 -6.24 11.80 10.16
N ILE A 136 -7.02 11.79 9.09
CA ILE A 136 -8.48 11.58 9.13
C ILE A 136 -8.90 10.40 8.28
N ARG A 137 -10.09 9.87 8.59
CA ARG A 137 -10.75 8.87 7.74
C ARG A 137 -11.40 9.56 6.54
N PHE A 138 -10.65 9.67 5.47
CA PHE A 138 -11.06 10.23 4.18
C PHE A 138 -10.77 9.25 3.04
N ASN A 139 -11.55 8.17 2.95
CA ASN A 139 -11.38 7.10 1.96
C ASN A 139 -11.85 7.48 0.53
N TYR A 140 -11.39 8.63 0.04
CA TYR A 140 -11.78 9.20 -1.25
C TYR A 140 -10.58 9.65 -2.08
N LEU A 141 -9.36 9.44 -1.61
CA LEU A 141 -8.17 9.70 -2.41
C LEU A 141 -7.88 8.53 -3.34
N ILE A 142 -7.59 8.85 -4.59
CA ILE A 142 -6.96 7.96 -5.56
C ILE A 142 -5.76 8.68 -6.16
N GLY A 143 -4.78 7.94 -6.68
CA GLY A 143 -3.63 8.55 -7.31
C GLY A 143 -2.94 7.65 -8.32
N ALA A 144 -2.14 8.28 -9.16
CA ALA A 144 -1.29 7.63 -10.13
C ALA A 144 0.02 8.39 -10.30
N GLU A 145 1.07 7.68 -10.68
CA GLU A 145 2.36 8.24 -11.03
C GLU A 145 2.79 7.79 -12.42
N TYR A 146 3.43 8.71 -13.13
CA TYR A 146 4.11 8.42 -14.39
C TYR A 146 5.59 8.71 -14.22
N VAL A 147 6.38 7.64 -14.16
CA VAL A 147 7.79 7.64 -13.80
C VAL A 147 8.65 7.55 -15.06
N LYS A 148 9.71 8.36 -15.13
CA LYS A 148 10.80 8.22 -16.08
C LYS A 148 12.12 8.16 -15.34
N LEU A 149 12.87 7.09 -15.53
CA LEU A 149 14.14 6.85 -14.87
C LEU A 149 15.34 7.15 -15.78
N ALA A 150 16.47 7.48 -15.17
CA ALA A 150 17.75 7.66 -15.88
C ALA A 150 18.20 6.39 -16.63
N SER A 151 17.77 5.21 -16.17
CA SER A 151 18.01 3.92 -16.83
C SER A 151 17.21 3.73 -18.12
N GLY A 152 16.32 4.67 -18.48
CA GLY A 152 15.47 4.59 -19.67
C GLY A 152 14.12 3.91 -19.43
N HIS A 153 13.87 3.36 -18.24
CA HIS A 153 12.57 2.80 -17.87
C HIS A 153 11.53 3.92 -17.76
N THR A 154 10.37 3.68 -18.35
CA THR A 154 9.21 4.55 -18.17
C THR A 154 7.97 3.71 -17.93
N THR A 155 7.17 4.07 -16.93
CA THR A 155 5.94 3.34 -16.62
C THR A 155 4.91 4.25 -15.97
N SER A 156 3.65 3.84 -16.02
CA SER A 156 2.56 4.41 -15.22
C SER A 156 2.20 3.40 -14.15
N LEU A 157 2.17 3.84 -12.90
CA LEU A 157 1.77 3.03 -11.75
C LEU A 157 0.60 3.73 -11.07
N ASN A 158 -0.37 2.95 -10.62
CA ASN A 158 -1.37 3.47 -9.68
C ASN A 158 -0.73 3.54 -8.29
N ALA A 159 -1.18 4.50 -7.49
CA ALA A 159 -0.81 4.49 -6.07
C ALA A 159 -1.50 3.34 -5.34
N GLU A 160 -0.75 2.69 -4.46
CA GLU A 160 -1.28 1.72 -3.53
C GLU A 160 -2.11 2.45 -2.47
N SER A 161 -3.39 2.12 -2.39
CA SER A 161 -4.35 2.85 -1.58
C SER A 161 -4.70 2.09 -0.31
N LEU A 162 -4.59 2.79 0.83
CA LEU A 162 -4.95 2.28 2.14
C LEU A 162 -6.11 3.09 2.72
N ALA A 163 -7.22 2.38 2.89
CA ALA A 163 -8.41 2.86 3.57
C ALA A 163 -8.19 2.84 5.09
N ALA A 164 -8.70 3.88 5.75
CA ALA A 164 -8.91 3.87 7.20
C ALA A 164 -10.15 3.01 7.52
N LEU A 165 -9.96 2.01 8.37
CA LEU A 165 -10.95 0.98 8.71
C LEU A 165 -11.78 1.32 9.95
N ARG A 166 -11.31 2.28 10.76
CA ARG A 166 -12.02 2.82 11.92
C ARG A 166 -12.00 4.35 11.95
N ASN A 167 -12.74 4.94 12.87
CA ASN A 167 -12.62 6.37 13.17
C ASN A 167 -11.28 6.63 13.89
N LEU A 168 -10.64 7.75 13.55
CA LEU A 168 -9.27 8.07 13.95
C LEU A 168 -9.20 9.24 14.97
N ASP A 169 -10.32 9.62 15.57
CA ASP A 169 -10.42 10.80 16.44
C ASP A 169 -9.49 10.73 17.68
N ASP A 170 -8.98 9.54 18.01
CA ASP A 170 -8.09 9.28 19.14
C ASP A 170 -6.59 9.38 18.80
N ILE A 171 -6.19 9.38 17.52
CA ILE A 171 -4.76 9.28 17.15
C ILE A 171 -3.97 10.58 17.38
N CYS A 172 -4.67 11.71 17.55
CA CYS A 172 -4.08 13.02 17.87
C CYS A 172 -4.69 13.62 19.15
N ASN A 173 -5.18 12.79 20.07
CA ASN A 173 -6.02 13.22 21.20
C ASN A 173 -5.33 14.08 22.28
N SER A 174 -4.02 14.29 22.19
CA SER A 174 -3.28 15.08 23.17
C SER A 174 -3.12 16.51 22.65
N ALA A 175 -3.42 17.50 23.48
CA ALA A 175 -3.46 18.93 23.12
C ALA A 175 -2.14 19.51 22.56
N ASN A 176 -1.07 18.71 22.45
CA ASN A 176 0.23 19.05 21.87
C ASN A 176 0.92 17.84 21.19
N SER A 177 0.19 16.89 20.59
CA SER A 177 0.85 15.84 19.80
C SER A 177 1.33 16.41 18.47
N PHE A 178 2.65 16.44 18.27
CA PHE A 178 3.30 16.79 17.01
C PHE A 178 3.54 15.57 16.10
N SER A 179 3.09 14.39 16.53
CA SER A 179 3.26 13.12 15.82
C SER A 179 2.02 12.25 16.03
N SER A 180 1.65 11.49 15.01
CA SER A 180 0.61 10.45 15.09
C SER A 180 1.16 9.15 14.50
N VAL A 181 0.62 8.01 14.95
CA VAL A 181 1.04 6.69 14.49
C VAL A 181 0.01 6.14 13.52
N LEU A 182 0.45 5.82 12.29
CA LEU A 182 -0.35 5.13 11.30
C LEU A 182 -0.07 3.63 11.36
N ASN A 183 -1.05 2.83 11.78
CA ASN A 183 -0.91 1.37 11.86
C ASN A 183 -1.55 0.68 10.65
N PHE A 184 -0.73 0.10 9.78
CA PHE A 184 -1.18 -0.68 8.61
C PHE A 184 -1.37 -2.16 8.97
N ASN A 185 -2.31 -2.44 9.87
CA ASN A 185 -2.47 -3.74 10.54
C ASN A 185 -3.79 -4.47 10.22
N GLY A 186 -4.62 -3.92 9.32
CA GLY A 186 -5.96 -4.45 9.05
C GLY A 186 -7.01 -4.08 10.11
N VAL A 187 -6.68 -3.19 11.05
CA VAL A 187 -7.58 -2.70 12.11
C VAL A 187 -7.73 -1.18 12.05
N ASP A 188 -6.61 -0.45 12.01
CA ASP A 188 -6.62 1.02 11.90
C ASP A 188 -6.73 1.44 10.43
N TYR A 189 -5.78 0.92 9.64
CA TYR A 189 -5.76 0.99 8.18
C TYR A 189 -5.65 -0.42 7.60
N ASP A 190 -5.84 -0.53 6.28
CA ASP A 190 -5.52 -1.76 5.56
C ASP A 190 -4.15 -2.33 5.92
N LEU A 191 -4.06 -3.66 5.88
CA LEU A 191 -2.83 -4.41 6.07
C LEU A 191 -1.95 -4.28 4.82
N VAL A 192 -0.68 -3.90 5.03
CA VAL A 192 0.36 -3.94 3.99
C VAL A 192 0.99 -5.34 3.93
N PRO A 193 1.30 -5.86 2.72
CA PRO A 193 1.93 -7.16 2.58
C PRO A 193 3.38 -7.15 3.08
N ALA A 194 3.79 -8.22 3.76
CA ALA A 194 5.17 -8.45 4.19
C ALA A 194 5.91 -9.48 3.31
N THR A 195 5.21 -10.09 2.35
CA THR A 195 5.73 -11.11 1.44
C THR A 195 5.39 -10.70 0.01
N LEU A 196 6.37 -10.78 -0.89
CA LEU A 196 6.18 -10.59 -2.32
C LEU A 196 6.32 -11.94 -3.03
N ALA A 197 5.40 -12.21 -3.96
CA ALA A 197 5.51 -13.30 -4.91
C ALA A 197 5.42 -12.72 -6.32
N ILE A 198 6.27 -13.22 -7.22
CA ILE A 198 6.31 -12.80 -8.62
C ILE A 198 6.23 -14.07 -9.46
N ASP A 199 5.28 -14.11 -10.38
CA ASP A 199 5.03 -15.31 -11.19
C ASP A 199 6.14 -15.57 -12.22
N ASN A 200 6.77 -14.50 -12.75
CA ASN A 200 7.82 -14.61 -13.74
C ASN A 200 8.75 -13.39 -13.73
N ILE A 201 10.04 -13.62 -13.94
CA ILE A 201 11.03 -12.58 -14.26
C ILE A 201 11.45 -12.79 -15.71
N PRO A 202 11.03 -11.92 -16.65
CA PRO A 202 11.36 -12.06 -18.06
C PRO A 202 12.87 -12.15 -18.31
N SER A 203 13.27 -12.97 -19.29
CA SER A 203 14.68 -13.19 -19.61
C SER A 203 15.36 -11.91 -20.12
N ARG A 204 16.55 -11.63 -19.59
CA ARG A 204 17.43 -10.57 -20.10
C ARG A 204 17.92 -10.82 -21.54
N MET A 205 17.94 -12.08 -21.99
CA MET A 205 18.31 -12.41 -23.38
C MET A 205 17.30 -11.86 -24.40
N ASP A 206 16.06 -11.65 -23.99
CA ASP A 206 15.00 -11.09 -24.83
C ASP A 206 14.95 -9.55 -24.73
N ASN A 207 16.04 -8.92 -24.26
CA ASN A 207 16.16 -7.48 -24.00
C ASN A 207 15.19 -6.93 -22.93
N ASN A 208 14.74 -7.78 -22.00
CA ASN A 208 14.02 -7.29 -20.82
C ASN A 208 15.01 -6.78 -19.77
N ASP A 209 14.72 -5.61 -19.20
CA ASP A 209 15.38 -5.12 -17.98
C ASP A 209 14.32 -4.93 -16.91
N THR A 210 14.26 -5.87 -15.97
CA THR A 210 13.24 -5.87 -14.90
C THR A 210 13.80 -5.17 -13.67
N LEU A 211 13.04 -4.19 -13.17
CA LEU A 211 13.27 -3.55 -11.88
C LEU A 211 12.22 -4.05 -10.88
N ILE A 212 12.68 -4.48 -9.71
CA ILE A 212 11.82 -4.79 -8.56
C ILE A 212 12.04 -3.69 -7.54
N ILE A 213 10.96 -3.00 -7.19
CA ILE A 213 10.97 -1.92 -6.20
C ILE A 213 10.33 -2.43 -4.92
N LEU A 214 11.06 -2.33 -3.81
CA LEU A 214 10.60 -2.76 -2.49
C LEU A 214 10.70 -1.59 -1.53
N ASN A 215 9.57 -1.25 -0.93
CA ASN A 215 9.48 -0.18 0.05
C ASN A 215 9.19 -0.77 1.43
N ARG A 216 9.81 -0.19 2.46
CA ARG A 216 9.48 -0.48 3.86
C ARG A 216 8.86 0.78 4.48
N PRO A 217 7.53 0.90 4.49
CA PRO A 217 6.86 2.02 5.12
C PRO A 217 6.92 1.86 6.64
N GLY A 218 7.98 2.38 7.25
CA GLY A 218 8.16 2.40 8.70
C GLY A 218 9.14 3.49 9.12
N GLY A 219 9.26 3.71 10.43
CA GLY A 219 10.04 4.83 10.98
C GLY A 219 9.18 6.06 11.24
N ASP A 220 9.80 7.22 11.19
CA ASP A 220 9.17 8.50 11.51
C ASP A 220 9.28 9.42 10.28
N LEU A 221 8.14 9.81 9.70
CA LEU A 221 8.12 10.63 8.48
C LEU A 221 8.52 12.10 8.74
N GLY A 222 8.74 12.52 9.99
CA GLY A 222 9.30 13.82 10.35
C GLY A 222 10.79 13.79 10.71
N LEU A 223 11.36 12.62 11.02
CA LEU A 223 12.76 12.49 11.45
C LEU A 223 13.63 11.62 10.53
N GLY A 224 13.04 10.59 9.93
CA GLY A 224 13.76 9.59 9.14
C GLY A 224 12.98 8.28 9.05
N ALA A 225 12.79 7.81 7.81
CA ALA A 225 12.20 6.50 7.55
C ALA A 225 13.16 5.37 7.95
N SER A 226 12.59 4.19 8.18
CA SER A 226 13.37 2.98 8.49
C SER A 226 13.92 2.36 7.22
N ARG A 227 15.20 1.95 7.25
CA ARG A 227 15.82 1.18 6.17
C ARG A 227 15.13 -0.17 5.97
N ILE A 228 15.11 -0.62 4.72
CA ILE A 228 14.74 -2.00 4.41
C ILE A 228 15.68 -2.97 5.14
N GLY A 229 15.11 -3.99 5.75
CA GLY A 229 15.87 -5.03 6.43
C GLY A 229 16.50 -6.01 5.45
N THR A 230 17.00 -7.13 5.98
CA THR A 230 17.41 -8.27 5.16
C THR A 230 16.20 -8.83 4.41
N ILE A 231 16.36 -9.06 3.11
CA ILE A 231 15.36 -9.73 2.27
C ILE A 231 15.89 -11.11 1.98
N PHE A 232 15.07 -12.15 2.17
CA PHE A 232 15.41 -13.49 1.74
C PHE A 232 14.26 -14.04 0.90
N GLY A 233 14.57 -14.99 0.04
CA GLY A 233 13.54 -15.58 -0.82
C GLY A 233 14.05 -16.76 -1.62
N LEU A 234 13.15 -17.27 -2.46
CA LEU A 234 13.40 -18.35 -3.40
C LEU A 234 13.10 -17.85 -4.82
N LEU A 235 13.99 -18.17 -5.74
CA LEU A 235 13.81 -17.99 -7.18
C LEU A 235 13.76 -19.38 -7.81
N TYR A 236 12.85 -19.58 -8.75
CA TYR A 236 12.71 -20.84 -9.48
C TYR A 236 13.14 -20.62 -10.93
N ASN A 237 13.93 -21.55 -11.48
CA ASN A 237 14.21 -21.56 -12.91
C ASN A 237 13.08 -22.28 -13.69
N ASP A 238 13.22 -22.33 -15.00
CA ASP A 238 12.30 -22.96 -15.96
C ASP A 238 12.18 -24.50 -15.80
N VAL A 239 13.05 -25.11 -14.99
CA VAL A 239 13.03 -26.54 -14.63
C VAL A 239 12.63 -26.73 -13.16
N GLU A 240 11.97 -25.74 -12.57
CA GLU A 240 11.42 -25.75 -11.20
C GLU A 240 12.49 -25.91 -10.09
N VAL A 241 13.76 -25.65 -10.39
CA VAL A 241 14.84 -25.70 -9.41
C VAL A 241 14.88 -24.40 -8.60
N ALA A 242 14.75 -24.53 -7.29
CA ALA A 242 14.80 -23.40 -6.36
C ALA A 242 16.24 -22.96 -6.04
N HIS A 243 16.47 -21.65 -6.11
CA HIS A 243 17.68 -20.96 -5.66
C HIS A 243 17.31 -19.95 -4.58
N SER A 244 17.93 -20.06 -3.41
CA SER A 244 17.72 -19.12 -2.32
C SER A 244 18.66 -17.93 -2.40
N PHE A 245 18.22 -16.77 -1.91
CA PHE A 245 19.04 -15.57 -1.73
C PHE A 245 18.78 -14.91 -0.37
N ARG A 246 19.71 -14.05 0.05
CA ARG A 246 19.64 -13.26 1.27
C ARG A 246 20.38 -11.94 1.11
#